data_AF-A0A5C3NQA4-F1
#
_entry.id   AF-A0A5C3NQA4-F1
#
_cell.length_a   1.000
_cell.length_b   1.000
_cell.length_c   1.000
_cell.angle_alpha   90.00
_cell.angle_beta   90.00
_cell.angle_gamma   90.00
#
_symmetry.space_group_name_H-M   'P 1'
#
loop_
_entity.id
_entity.type
_entity.pdbx_description
1 polymer ?
#
loop_
_entity_poly.entity_id
_entity_poly.type
_entity_poly.pdbx_seq_one_letter_code
_entity_poly.pdbx_strand_id
1 'polypeptide(L)'
;ATYQLDLPRELRARGLHDAFHASLLRPHLPNDDRRFPGRQFHQLPGFGENPREWAVDRILSHVGKGSDAEFELQWSTGDVTWAPYADVKHLQALADYCEAMGISNVRNL
;
A
#
# COMPACT_ATOMS: atom_id res chain seq x y z
N ALA A 1 -12.77 33.24 13.31
CA ALA A 1 -13.20 33.55 11.92
C ALA A 1 -13.25 32.24 11.13
N THR A 2 -14.27 32.04 10.30
CA THR A 2 -14.42 30.84 9.46
C THR A 2 -13.73 31.06 8.12
N TYR A 3 -13.04 30.04 7.63
CA TYR A 3 -12.35 30.05 6.34
C TYR A 3 -12.76 28.82 5.55
N GLN A 4 -13.11 29.01 4.28
CA GLN A 4 -13.48 27.92 3.38
C GLN A 4 -12.29 27.53 2.50
N LEU A 5 -12.00 26.23 2.44
CA LEU A 5 -10.96 25.64 1.60
C LEU A 5 -11.59 24.89 0.43
N ASP A 6 -11.01 25.00 -0.76
CA ASP A 6 -11.40 24.12 -1.86
C ASP A 6 -10.80 22.73 -1.62
N LEU A 7 -11.63 21.82 -1.12
CA LEU A 7 -11.22 20.45 -0.80
C LEU A 7 -11.29 19.54 -2.04
N PRO A 8 -10.26 18.69 -2.25
CA PRO A 8 -10.33 17.57 -3.18
C PRO A 8 -11.62 16.75 -3.05
N ARG A 9 -12.08 16.20 -4.17
CA ARG A 9 -13.35 15.45 -4.25
C ARG A 9 -13.35 14.26 -3.29
N GLU A 10 -12.21 13.62 -3.11
CA GLU A 10 -11.97 12.48 -2.25
C GLU A 10 -12.27 12.79 -0.78
N LEU A 11 -11.91 14.00 -0.31
CA LEU A 11 -12.18 14.42 1.07
C LEU A 11 -13.67 14.76 1.25
N ARG A 12 -14.27 15.44 0.28
CA ARG A 12 -15.71 15.76 0.30
C ARG A 12 -16.58 14.51 0.25
N ALA A 13 -16.21 13.50 -0.55
CA ALA A 13 -16.91 12.22 -0.64
C ALA A 13 -16.96 11.48 0.71
N ARG A 14 -16.01 11.77 1.61
CA ARG A 14 -15.93 11.19 2.97
C ARG A 14 -16.63 12.04 4.03
N GLY A 15 -17.31 13.11 3.62
CA GLY A 15 -18.05 13.99 4.51
C GLY A 15 -17.20 15.04 5.23
N LEU A 16 -15.97 15.33 4.78
CA LEU A 16 -15.25 16.49 5.32
C LEU A 16 -15.90 17.79 4.86
N HIS A 17 -16.19 18.65 5.83
CA HIS A 17 -16.63 20.02 5.58
C HIS A 17 -15.44 20.88 5.15
N ASP A 18 -15.70 21.80 4.22
CA ASP A 18 -14.72 22.74 3.67
C ASP A 18 -14.49 23.97 4.56
N ALA A 19 -15.32 24.18 5.57
CA ALA A 19 -15.26 25.31 6.47
C ALA A 19 -14.47 24.98 7.76
N PHE A 20 -13.37 25.68 7.99
CA PHE A 20 -12.50 25.52 9.15
C PHE A 20 -12.38 26.82 9.95
N HIS A 21 -12.09 26.70 11.25
CA HIS A 21 -11.73 27.86 12.04
C HIS A 21 -10.32 28.34 11.65
N ALA A 22 -10.16 29.61 11.29
CA ALA A 22 -8.92 30.15 10.73
C ALA A 22 -7.69 29.95 11.64
N SER A 23 -7.87 29.90 12.96
CA SER A 23 -6.76 29.67 13.91
C SER A 23 -6.21 28.24 13.89
N LEU A 24 -6.92 27.29 13.29
CA LEU A 24 -6.49 25.90 13.16
C LEU A 24 -5.74 25.63 11.85
N LEU A 25 -5.78 26.58 10.92
CA LEU A 25 -5.09 26.45 9.64
C LEU A 25 -3.58 26.55 9.85
N ARG A 26 -2.84 25.71 9.13
CA ARG A 26 -1.39 25.68 9.11
C ARG A 26 -0.89 25.84 7.68
N PRO A 27 0.28 26.48 7.47
CA PRO A 27 0.90 26.54 6.15
C PRO A 27 1.13 25.12 5.60
N HIS A 28 0.81 24.93 4.32
CA HIS A 28 1.11 23.69 3.62
C HIS A 28 2.62 23.55 3.40
N LEU A 29 3.17 22.43 3.84
CA LEU A 29 4.54 22.04 3.53
C LEU A 29 4.48 20.94 2.45
N PRO A 30 5.08 21.14 1.26
CA PRO A 30 5.06 20.13 0.22
C PRO A 30 5.78 18.86 0.67
N ASN A 31 5.33 17.71 0.14
CA ASN A 31 5.95 16.42 0.41
C ASN A 31 7.37 16.36 -0.17
N ASP A 32 8.28 15.72 0.56
CA ASP A 32 9.59 15.33 0.02
C ASP A 32 9.46 13.94 -0.61
N ASP A 33 9.30 13.89 -1.94
CA ASP A 33 9.08 12.63 -2.66
C ASP A 33 10.29 11.67 -2.61
N ARG A 34 11.49 12.17 -2.29
CA ARG A 34 12.67 11.30 -2.10
C ARG A 34 12.61 10.57 -0.75
N ARG A 35 12.10 11.23 0.28
CA ARG A 35 11.95 10.65 1.62
C ARG A 35 10.64 9.91 1.81
N PHE A 36 9.61 10.30 1.06
CA PHE A 36 8.26 9.82 1.19
C PHE A 36 7.62 9.56 -0.17
N PRO A 37 8.12 8.57 -0.93
CA PRO A 37 7.53 8.19 -2.20
C PRO A 37 6.11 7.67 -2.01
N GLY A 38 5.25 7.88 -3.02
CA GLY A 38 3.95 7.22 -3.08
C GLY A 38 2.86 7.78 -2.14
N ARG A 39 2.86 9.08 -1.83
CA ARG A 39 1.83 9.74 -0.99
C ARG A 39 0.66 10.33 -1.78
N GLN A 40 0.35 9.82 -2.97
CA GLN A 40 -0.84 10.24 -3.71
C GLN A 40 -2.10 9.70 -3.02
N PHE A 41 -3.23 10.41 -3.11
CA PHE A 41 -4.48 10.01 -2.44
C PHE A 41 -4.88 8.55 -2.71
N HIS A 42 -4.76 8.07 -3.95
CA HIS A 42 -5.11 6.68 -4.29
C HIS A 42 -4.18 5.62 -3.65
N GLN A 43 -3.00 6.03 -3.17
CA GLN A 43 -2.00 5.16 -2.53
C GLN A 43 -2.15 5.17 -1.00
N LEU A 44 -2.89 6.14 -0.45
CA LEU A 44 -3.10 6.24 0.99
C LEU A 44 -4.22 5.26 1.44
N PRO A 45 -3.98 4.46 2.50
CA PRO A 45 -5.00 3.59 3.07
C PRO A 45 -6.28 4.36 3.37
N GLY A 46 -7.40 3.86 2.84
CA GLY A 46 -8.71 4.47 2.98
C GLY A 46 -9.06 5.52 1.94
N PHE A 47 -8.15 6.04 1.11
CA PHE A 47 -8.46 7.07 0.10
C PHE A 47 -8.58 6.56 -1.35
N GLY A 48 -8.17 5.32 -1.63
CA GLY A 48 -8.40 4.67 -2.93
C GLY A 48 -9.70 3.85 -2.98
N GLU A 49 -10.36 3.81 -4.13
CA GLU A 49 -11.55 2.95 -4.39
C GLU A 49 -11.26 1.45 -4.35
N ASN A 50 -9.98 1.08 -4.39
CA ASN A 50 -9.45 -0.18 -3.96
C ASN A 50 -7.99 0.13 -3.65
N PRO A 51 -7.56 0.21 -2.37
CA PRO A 51 -6.15 0.00 -2.14
C PRO A 51 -5.90 -1.39 -2.71
N ARG A 52 -5.15 -1.53 -3.80
CA ARG A 52 -4.44 -2.78 -4.03
C ARG A 52 -3.64 -2.93 -2.75
N GLU A 53 -4.14 -3.76 -1.83
CA GLU A 53 -3.56 -4.04 -0.52
C GLU A 53 -2.07 -4.20 -0.77
N TRP A 54 -1.34 -3.17 -0.35
CA TRP A 54 0.07 -2.85 -0.61
C TRP A 54 0.64 -3.44 -1.90
N ALA A 55 0.83 -2.61 -2.94
CA ALA A 55 1.30 -3.04 -4.26
C ALA A 55 2.70 -3.69 -4.23
N VAL A 56 2.76 -4.94 -3.80
CA VAL A 56 3.83 -5.90 -4.06
C VAL A 56 3.82 -6.14 -5.56
N ASP A 57 4.95 -5.85 -6.21
CA ASP A 57 5.13 -6.11 -7.64
C ASP A 57 5.28 -7.62 -7.89
N ARG A 58 6.18 -8.26 -7.15
CA ARG A 58 6.44 -9.71 -7.26
C ARG A 58 7.15 -10.27 -6.04
N ILE A 59 7.15 -11.61 -5.95
CA ILE A 59 8.02 -12.36 -5.07
C ILE A 59 9.29 -12.71 -5.84
N LEU A 60 10.45 -12.39 -5.26
CA LEU A 60 11.76 -12.67 -5.85
C LEU A 60 12.27 -14.06 -5.46
N SER A 61 12.13 -14.41 -4.19
CA SER A 61 12.60 -15.67 -3.63
C SER A 61 11.81 -16.06 -2.37
N HIS A 62 12.06 -17.26 -1.85
CA HIS A 62 11.55 -17.70 -0.57
C HIS A 62 12.61 -18.52 0.17
N VAL A 63 12.45 -18.62 1.49
CA VAL A 63 13.18 -19.56 2.36
C VAL A 63 12.20 -20.32 3.23
N GLY A 64 12.57 -21.53 3.66
CA GLY A 64 11.68 -22.39 4.45
C GLY A 64 10.69 -23.15 3.57
N LYS A 65 9.65 -23.72 4.20
CA LYS A 65 8.66 -24.59 3.55
C LYS A 65 7.28 -24.40 4.11
N GLY A 66 6.27 -24.62 3.26
CA GLY A 66 4.87 -24.61 3.68
C GLY A 66 4.46 -23.30 4.36
N SER A 67 3.80 -23.42 5.51
CA SER A 67 3.28 -22.29 6.27
C SER A 67 4.35 -21.48 7.03
N ASP A 68 5.54 -22.04 7.17
CA ASP A 68 6.65 -21.42 7.90
C ASP A 68 7.65 -20.77 6.94
N ALA A 69 7.31 -20.69 5.65
CA ALA A 69 8.12 -20.02 4.64
C ALA A 69 8.08 -18.50 4.82
N GLU A 70 9.23 -17.87 4.57
CA GLU A 70 9.37 -16.42 4.41
C GLU A 70 9.63 -16.09 2.95
N PHE A 71 9.11 -14.94 2.50
CA PHE A 71 9.13 -14.52 1.11
C PHE A 71 9.82 -13.18 0.96
N GLU A 72 10.70 -13.08 -0.03
CA GLU A 72 11.33 -11.85 -0.44
C GLU A 72 10.42 -11.10 -1.41
N LEU A 73 9.80 -10.03 -0.92
CA LEU A 73 8.85 -9.22 -1.65
C LEU A 73 9.54 -8.02 -2.26
N GLN A 74 9.30 -7.79 -3.55
CA GLN A 74 9.60 -6.52 -4.20
C GLN A 74 8.34 -5.67 -4.22
N TRP A 75 8.40 -4.48 -3.64
CA TRP A 75 7.34 -3.49 -3.69
C TRP A 75 7.36 -2.76 -5.03
N SER A 76 6.21 -2.23 -5.44
CA SER A 76 6.09 -1.35 -6.62
C SER A 76 6.93 -0.06 -6.53
N THR A 77 7.36 0.32 -5.33
CA THR A 77 8.35 1.40 -5.11
C THR A 77 9.79 0.98 -5.43
N GLY A 78 10.03 -0.32 -5.62
CA GLY A 78 11.35 -0.92 -5.84
C GLY A 78 12.02 -1.42 -4.56
N ASP A 79 11.48 -1.11 -3.37
CA ASP A 79 11.99 -1.61 -2.10
C ASP A 79 11.86 -3.14 -2.02
N VAL A 80 12.71 -3.77 -1.22
CA VAL A 80 12.69 -5.22 -1.00
C VAL A 80 12.65 -5.53 0.49
N THR A 81 11.70 -6.38 0.90
CA THR A 81 11.54 -6.80 2.31
C THR A 81 11.17 -8.27 2.42
N TRP A 82 11.46 -8.87 3.56
CA TRP A 82 11.01 -10.23 3.89
C TRP A 82 9.70 -10.21 4.68
N ALA A 83 8.79 -11.11 4.34
CA ALA A 83 7.51 -11.28 5.05
C ALA A 83 7.13 -12.77 5.20
N PRO A 84 6.50 -13.16 6.32
CA PRO A 84 6.08 -14.54 6.53
C PRO A 84 4.87 -14.92 5.67
N TYR A 85 4.68 -16.22 5.42
CA TYR A 85 3.53 -16.74 4.66
C TYR A 85 2.17 -16.18 5.13
N ALA A 86 1.99 -16.02 6.45
CA ALA A 86 0.75 -15.50 7.03
C ALA A 86 0.33 -14.14 6.47
N ASP A 87 1.32 -13.30 6.13
CA ASP A 87 1.13 -11.95 5.62
C ASP A 87 1.04 -11.92 4.09
N VAL A 88 1.52 -12.95 3.39
CA VAL A 88 1.54 -12.98 1.91
C VAL A 88 0.48 -13.88 1.29
N LYS A 89 -0.16 -14.75 2.08
CA LYS A 89 -1.13 -15.77 1.60
C LYS A 89 -2.32 -15.21 0.81
N HIS A 90 -2.64 -13.92 0.97
CA HIS A 90 -3.76 -13.26 0.32
C HIS A 90 -3.34 -12.50 -0.95
N LEU A 91 -2.03 -12.40 -1.23
CA LEU A 91 -1.49 -11.64 -2.35
C LEU A 91 -1.55 -12.44 -3.64
N GLN A 92 -1.96 -11.78 -4.73
CA GLN A 92 -1.89 -12.36 -6.09
C GLN A 92 -0.44 -12.72 -6.46
N ALA A 93 0.54 -11.93 -6.02
CA ALA A 93 1.96 -12.17 -6.27
C ALA A 93 2.42 -13.56 -5.78
N LEU A 94 1.79 -14.12 -4.75
CA LEU A 94 2.10 -15.47 -4.28
C LEU A 94 1.56 -16.56 -5.23
N ALA A 95 0.36 -16.37 -5.77
CA ALA A 95 -0.21 -17.28 -6.75
C ALA A 95 0.66 -17.30 -8.02
N ASP A 96 1.04 -16.12 -8.52
CA ASP A 96 1.89 -15.96 -9.70
C ASP A 96 3.28 -16.61 -9.47
N TYR A 97 3.83 -16.48 -8.26
CA TYR A 97 5.09 -17.12 -7.88
C TYR A 97 4.99 -18.65 -7.86
N CYS A 98 3.93 -19.19 -7.27
CA CYS A 98 3.71 -20.64 -7.25
C CYS A 98 3.55 -21.21 -8.66
N GLU A 99 2.81 -20.51 -9.52
CA GLU A 99 2.64 -20.88 -10.93
C GLU A 99 3.98 -20.89 -11.69
N ALA A 100 4.80 -19.86 -11.50
CA ALA A 100 6.14 -19.79 -12.11
C ALA A 100 7.08 -20.91 -11.63
N MET A 101 6.91 -21.37 -10.38
CA MET A 101 7.63 -22.50 -9.79
C MET A 101 7.06 -23.87 -10.20
N GLY A 102 5.93 -23.92 -10.92
CA GLY A 102 5.26 -25.15 -11.32
C GLY A 102 4.55 -25.88 -10.17
N ILE A 103 4.26 -25.18 -9.07
CA ILE A 103 3.59 -25.73 -7.90
C ILE A 103 2.20 -25.13 -7.73
N SER A 104 1.23 -25.95 -7.31
CA SER A 104 -0.16 -25.51 -7.15
C SER A 104 -0.43 -24.75 -5.86
N ASN A 105 0.45 -24.85 -4.86
CA ASN A 105 0.25 -24.24 -3.55
C ASN A 105 1.58 -24.16 -2.78
N VAL A 106 1.67 -23.20 -1.84
CA VAL A 106 2.78 -23.04 -0.87
C VAL A 106 3.13 -24.33 -0.12
N ARG A 107 2.15 -25.22 0.09
CA ARG A 107 2.38 -26.53 0.75
C ARG A 107 3.33 -27.45 -0.01
N ASN A 108 3.57 -27.16 -1.28
CA ASN A 108 4.46 -27.92 -2.16
C ASN A 108 5.84 -27.26 -2.33
N LEU A 109 6.12 -26.19 -1.58
CA LEU A 109 7.47 -25.63 -1.41
C LEU A 109 8.32 -26.52 -0.48
#